data_AF-A0A7W0PDH3-F1
#
_entry.id   AF-A0A7W0PDH3-F1
#
_cell.length_a   1.000
_cell.length_b   1.000
_cell.length_c   1.000
_cell.angle_alpha   90.00
_cell.angle_beta   90.00
_cell.angle_gamma   90.00
#
_symmetry.space_group_name_H-M   'P 1'
#
loop_
_entity.id
_entity.type
_entity.pdbx_description
1 polymer ?
#
loop_
_entity_poly.entity_id
_entity_poly.type
_entity_poly.pdbx_seq_one_letter_code
_entity_poly.pdbx_strand_id
1 'polypeptide(L)' 'MHTRWWMLSRYDSALVTTADGTAQSWYQRDPATFRSMLARSVALHQRAAREWPALAEQYKAALPELTSPQVWDKTFGLH' A
#
# COMPACT_ATOMS: atom_id res chain seq x y z
N MET A 1 12.58 -1.71 -21.29
CA MET A 1 12.61 -1.77 -19.80
C MET A 1 13.72 -0.86 -19.26
N HIS A 2 13.44 0.42 -19.00
CA HIS A 2 14.48 1.43 -18.68
C HIS A 2 14.35 2.09 -17.29
N THR A 3 13.55 1.54 -16.38
CA THR A 3 13.20 2.23 -15.11
C THR A 3 13.50 1.38 -13.87
N ARG A 4 14.77 1.01 -13.67
CA ARG A 4 15.18 0.22 -12.49
C ARG A 4 15.61 1.15 -11.36
N TRP A 5 15.40 0.74 -10.11
CA TRP A 5 15.61 1.60 -8.94
C TRP A 5 17.05 2.13 -8.83
N TRP A 6 18.06 1.33 -9.21
CA TRP A 6 19.47 1.73 -9.20
C TRP A 6 19.87 2.70 -10.32
N MET A 7 19.04 2.83 -11.35
CA MET A 7 19.23 3.82 -12.41
C MET A 7 18.55 5.13 -12.02
N LEU A 8 17.30 5.08 -11.54
CA LEU A 8 16.58 6.27 -11.09
C LEU A 8 17.23 6.96 -9.88
N SER A 9 17.86 6.20 -8.98
CA SER A 9 18.55 6.77 -7.81
C SER A 9 19.69 7.73 -8.17
N ARG A 10 20.19 7.68 -9.40
CA ARG A 10 21.26 8.58 -9.89
C ARG A 10 20.76 9.94 -10.37
N TYR A 11 19.45 10.12 -10.57
CA TYR A 11 18.86 11.35 -11.12
C TYR A 11 17.93 12.04 -10.13
N ASP A 12 17.99 13.37 -10.03
CA ASP A 12 17.06 14.16 -9.22
C ASP A 12 15.70 14.36 -9.91
N SER A 13 15.61 14.11 -11.22
CA SER A 13 14.42 14.27 -12.03
C SER A 13 14.41 13.24 -13.15
N ALA A 14 13.29 12.54 -13.36
CA ALA A 14 13.12 11.57 -14.44
C ALA A 14 11.67 11.55 -14.95
N LEU A 15 11.51 11.51 -16.28
CA LEU A 15 10.25 11.15 -16.92
C LEU A 15 10.22 9.64 -17.11
N VAL A 16 9.15 9.01 -16.64
CA VAL A 16 8.97 7.57 -16.69
C VAL A 16 7.66 7.27 -17.40
N THR A 17 7.75 6.56 -18.51
CA THR A 17 6.57 6.03 -19.18
C THR A 17 5.88 4.98 -18.32
N THR A 18 4.56 5.05 -18.22
CA THR A 18 3.73 4.08 -17.51
C THR A 18 3.88 2.68 -18.12
N ALA A 19 3.55 1.64 -17.35
CA ALA A 19 3.75 0.25 -17.76
C ALA A 19 2.94 -0.12 -19.01
N ASP A 20 1.79 0.53 -19.22
CA ASP A 20 0.91 0.39 -20.38
C ASP A 20 1.30 1.31 -21.56
N GLY A 21 2.32 2.15 -21.40
CA GLY A 21 2.84 3.01 -22.48
C GLY A 21 2.01 4.26 -22.76
N THR A 22 0.90 4.47 -22.06
CA THR A 22 -0.11 5.48 -22.41
C THR A 22 0.17 6.86 -21.83
N ALA A 23 0.99 6.94 -20.78
CA ALA A 23 1.29 8.18 -20.08
C ALA A 23 2.76 8.26 -19.64
N GLN A 24 3.16 9.46 -19.21
CA GLN A 24 4.44 9.72 -18.58
C GLN A 24 4.23 10.35 -17.20
N SER A 25 4.90 9.81 -16.20
CA SER A 25 4.95 10.36 -14.85
C SER A 25 6.28 11.06 -14.64
N TRP A 26 6.23 12.27 -14.10
CA TRP A 26 7.42 13.01 -13.71
C TRP A 26 7.77 12.71 -12.26
N TYR A 27 8.95 12.14 -12.03
CA TYR A 27 9.50 11.89 -10.71
C TYR A 27 10.57 12.93 -10.41
N GLN A 28 10.33 13.75 -9.39
CA GLN A 28 11.31 14.69 -8.87
C GLN A 28 11.64 14.33 -7.42
N ARG A 29 12.92 14.39 -7.07
CA ARG A 29 13.40 14.11 -5.73
C ARG A 29 13.11 15.29 -4.80
N ASP A 30 12.38 14.99 -3.73
CA ASP A 30 12.17 15.91 -2.61
C ASP A 30 12.62 15.22 -1.31
N PRO A 31 13.78 15.61 -0.73
CA PRO A 31 14.29 15.04 0.51
C PRO A 31 13.37 15.24 1.72
N ALA A 32 12.62 16.34 1.79
CA ALA A 32 11.71 16.61 2.90
C ALA A 32 10.51 15.66 2.86
N THR A 33 9.88 15.54 1.68
CA THR A 33 8.80 14.60 1.44
C THR A 33 9.26 13.15 1.68
N PHE A 34 10.43 12.76 1.18
CA PHE A 34 10.99 11.43 1.38
C PHE A 34 11.16 11.10 2.88
N ARG A 35 11.79 11.99 3.66
CA ARG A 35 12.00 11.77 5.10
C ARG A 35 10.68 11.67 5.86
N SER A 36 9.71 12.50 5.52
CA SER A 36 8.36 12.46 6.11
C SER A 36 7.66 11.12 5.85
N MET A 37 7.64 10.69 4.59
CA MET A 37 7.04 9.40 4.19
C MET A 37 7.77 8.22 4.82
N LEU A 38 9.11 8.25 4.89
CA LEU A 38 9.91 7.20 5.52
C LEU A 38 9.59 7.09 7.01
N ALA A 39 9.57 8.22 7.74
CA ALA A 39 9.25 8.23 9.16
C ALA A 39 7.84 7.67 9.42
N ARG A 40 6.85 8.09 8.62
CA ARG A 40 5.48 7.56 8.68
C ARG A 40 5.44 6.06 8.40
N SER A 41 6.15 5.61 7.37
CA SER A 41 6.22 4.18 7.01
C SER A 41 6.79 3.37 8.15
N VAL A 42 7.90 3.79 8.75
CA VAL A 42 8.51 3.11 9.91
C VAL A 42 7.53 3.05 11.08
N ALA A 43 6.86 4.17 11.42
CA ALA A 43 5.89 4.20 12.50
C ALA A 43 4.72 3.22 12.27
N LEU A 44 4.20 3.15 11.03
CA LEU A 44 3.14 2.22 10.65
C LEU A 44 3.60 0.76 10.72
N HIS A 45 4.80 0.43 10.25
CA HIS A 45 5.33 -0.94 10.34
C HIS A 45 5.53 -1.37 11.79
N GLN A 46 6.05 -0.48 12.65
CA GLN A 46 6.17 -0.76 14.07
C GLN A 46 4.80 -0.97 14.73
N ARG A 47 3.81 -0.14 14.38
CA ARG A 47 2.44 -0.29 14.87
C ARG A 47 1.85 -1.63 14.43
N ALA A 48 1.94 -1.96 13.15
CA ALA A 48 1.45 -3.22 12.60
C ALA A 48 2.10 -4.42 13.29
N ALA A 49 3.43 -4.40 13.49
CA ALA A 49 4.13 -5.47 14.18
C ALA A 49 3.68 -5.63 15.64
N ARG A 50 3.46 -4.52 16.37
CA ARG A 50 2.98 -4.56 17.76
C ARG A 50 1.52 -5.03 17.88
N GLU A 51 0.66 -4.58 16.98
CA GLU A 51 -0.78 -4.85 17.02
C GLU A 51 -1.16 -6.19 16.37
N TRP A 52 -0.24 -6.80 15.60
CA TRP A 52 -0.48 -8.01 14.83
C TRP A 52 -1.10 -9.17 15.62
N PRO A 53 -0.62 -9.55 16.83
CA PRO A 53 -1.21 -10.68 17.55
C PRO A 53 -2.68 -10.44 17.90
N ALA A 54 -3.03 -9.24 18.35
CA ALA A 54 -4.41 -8.88 18.69
C ALA A 54 -5.30 -8.83 17.44
N LEU A 55 -4.81 -8.22 16.35
CA LEU A 55 -5.53 -8.18 15.08
C LEU A 55 -5.77 -9.58 14.53
N ALA A 56 -4.76 -10.46 14.56
CA ALA A 56 -4.88 -11.82 14.08
C ALA A 56 -5.99 -12.60 14.83
N GLU A 57 -6.03 -12.49 16.16
CA GLU A 57 -7.07 -13.16 16.96
C GLU A 57 -8.46 -12.57 16.71
N GLN A 58 -8.59 -11.25 16.60
CA GLN A 58 -9.86 -10.60 16.26
C GLN A 58 -10.40 -11.07 14.91
N TYR A 59 -9.55 -11.12 13.88
CA TYR A 59 -9.95 -11.57 12.55
C TYR A 59 -10.31 -13.06 12.52
N LYS A 60 -9.58 -13.92 13.25
CA LYS A 60 -9.93 -15.35 13.36
C LYS A 60 -11.26 -15.55 14.06
N ALA A 61 -11.51 -14.83 15.16
CA ALA A 61 -12.76 -14.91 15.90
C ALA A 61 -13.96 -14.45 15.07
N ALA A 62 -13.77 -13.42 14.24
CA ALA A 62 -14.79 -12.89 13.35
C ALA A 62 -14.99 -13.72 12.06
N LEU A 63 -14.16 -14.72 11.80
CA LEU A 63 -14.17 -15.49 10.54
C LEU A 63 -15.56 -16.04 10.18
N PRO A 64 -16.33 -16.67 11.11
CA PRO A 64 -17.65 -17.22 10.78
C PRO A 64 -18.64 -16.16 10.31
N GLU A 65 -18.57 -14.95 10.88
CA GLU A 65 -19.43 -13.83 10.50
C GLU A 65 -19.00 -13.26 9.15
N LEU A 66 -17.69 -13.01 8.98
CA LEU A 66 -17.11 -12.43 7.76
C LEU A 66 -17.35 -13.28 6.51
N THR A 67 -17.43 -14.61 6.66
CA THR A 67 -17.69 -15.53 5.54
C THR A 67 -19.15 -15.97 5.45
N SER A 68 -20.05 -15.43 6.29
CA SER A 68 -21.44 -15.88 6.29
C SER A 68 -22.19 -15.33 5.06
N PRO A 69 -22.96 -16.18 4.35
CA PRO A 69 -23.81 -15.71 3.25
C PRO A 69 -24.77 -14.59 3.68
N GLN A 70 -25.29 -14.66 4.91
CA GLN A 70 -26.23 -13.68 5.45
C GLN A 70 -25.61 -12.28 5.64
N VAL A 71 -24.32 -12.18 5.99
CA VAL A 71 -23.62 -10.88 6.07
C VAL A 71 -23.28 -10.35 4.69
N TRP A 72 -22.91 -11.23 3.76
CA TRP A 72 -22.66 -10.86 2.37
C TRP A 72 -23.93 -10.36 1.69
N ASP A 73 -25.08 -10.97 1.98
CA ASP A 73 -26.37 -10.54 1.47
C ASP A 73 -26.68 -9.07 1.78
N LYS A 74 -26.41 -8.63 3.01
CA LYS A 74 -26.55 -7.22 3.42
C LYS A 74 -25.61 -6.28 2.65
N THR A 75 -24.44 -6.77 2.25
CA THR A 75 -23.41 -5.95 1.59
C THR A 75 -23.67 -5.82 0.09
N PHE A 76 -24.13 -6.91 -0.54
CA PHE A 76 -24.32 -6.99 -1.98
C PHE A 76 -25.79 -6.87 -2.41
N GLY A 77 -26.73 -6.88 -1.48
CA GLY A 77 -28.17 -6.85 -1.77
C GLY A 77 -28.60 -8.08 -2.57
N LEU A 78 -28.18 -9.28 -2.16
CA LEU A 78 -28.53 -10.54 -2.83
C LEU A 78 -29.93 -11.01 -2.39
N HIS A 79 -30.90 -10.11 -2.50
CA HIS A 79 -32.32 -10.35 -2.27
C HIS A 79 -33.13 -9.83 -3.47
#